data_AF-A0A060XS12-F1
#
_entry.id   AF-A0A060XS12-F1
#
_cell.length_a   1.000
_cell.length_b   1.000
_cell.length_c   1.000
_cell.angle_alpha   90.00
_cell.angle_beta   90.00
_cell.angle_gamma   90.00
#
_symmetry.space_group_name_H-M   'P 1'
#
loop_
_entity.id
_entity.type
_entity.pdbx_description
1 polymer ?
#
loop_
_entity_poly.entity_id
_entity_poly.type
_entity_poly.pdbx_seq_one_letter_code
_entity_poly.pdbx_strand_id
1 'polypeptide(L)'
;MDSSEQLKWSVQVDHQLFALQKLDITGDGREEVVACAWDGQTYIIDHNRMVVRFQFDENVNAFCACQYTCKDGKNSPCLVYVSFNHKIYVYWRVELERMEPTHLLRVLEERPEFKARLEQLGVGELELNNNVNLKATLTQTISRKKMS
;
A
#
# COMPACT_ATOMS: atom_id res chain seq x y z
N MET A 1 17.86 -6.09 29.68
CA MET A 1 16.92 -6.94 28.92
C MET A 1 15.55 -6.52 29.39
N ASP A 2 14.97 -5.49 28.77
CA ASP A 2 13.68 -4.96 29.21
C ASP A 2 12.94 -4.36 28.02
N SER A 3 11.91 -5.08 27.59
CA SER A 3 10.73 -4.66 26.84
C SER A 3 10.00 -5.95 26.52
N SER A 4 8.88 -6.15 27.18
CA SER A 4 7.96 -7.25 26.94
C SER A 4 7.68 -7.39 25.44
N GLU A 5 7.75 -8.62 24.92
CA GLU A 5 7.25 -8.97 23.59
C GLU A 5 5.72 -8.76 23.55
N GLN A 6 5.30 -7.50 23.49
CA GLN A 6 3.90 -7.12 23.44
C GLN A 6 3.45 -7.09 21.98
N LEU A 7 2.42 -7.87 21.67
CA LEU A 7 1.74 -7.82 20.39
C LEU A 7 1.22 -6.40 20.14
N LYS A 8 1.81 -5.68 19.18
CA LYS A 8 1.38 -4.33 18.82
C LYS A 8 0.05 -4.33 18.06
N TRP A 9 -0.09 -5.25 17.10
CA TRP A 9 -1.30 -5.44 16.31
C TRP A 9 -1.24 -6.80 15.60
N SER A 10 -2.40 -7.27 15.14
CA SER A 10 -2.51 -8.42 14.24
C SER A 10 -3.55 -8.11 13.16
N VAL A 11 -3.33 -8.65 11.95
CA VAL A 11 -4.24 -8.51 10.81
C VAL A 11 -4.46 -9.89 10.23
N GLN A 12 -5.72 -10.26 10.02
CA GLN A 12 -6.07 -11.50 9.33
C GLN A 12 -6.19 -11.24 7.83
N VAL A 13 -5.60 -12.13 7.04
CA VAL A 13 -5.69 -12.12 5.59
C VAL A 13 -6.28 -13.43 5.09
N ASP A 14 -6.90 -13.35 3.92
CA ASP A 14 -7.61 -14.43 3.23
C ASP A 14 -6.72 -15.24 2.27
N HIS A 15 -5.47 -14.82 2.08
CA HIS A 15 -4.52 -15.46 1.15
C HIS A 15 -3.33 -16.07 1.89
N GLN A 16 -2.74 -17.11 1.31
CA GLN A 16 -1.56 -17.76 1.86
C GLN A 16 -0.32 -16.89 1.61
N LEU A 17 0.13 -16.19 2.65
CA LEU A 17 1.35 -15.39 2.60
C LEU A 17 2.59 -16.30 2.63
N PHE A 18 3.64 -15.91 1.90
CA PHE A 18 4.91 -16.63 1.89
C PHE A 18 6.13 -15.73 2.05
N ALA A 19 5.99 -14.44 1.78
CA ALA A 19 7.06 -13.46 1.93
C ALA A 19 6.56 -12.23 2.67
N LEU A 20 7.44 -11.68 3.52
CA LEU A 20 7.24 -10.46 4.29
C LEU A 20 8.47 -9.58 4.15
N GLN A 21 8.26 -8.28 3.97
CA GLN A 21 9.29 -7.27 3.84
C GLN A 21 8.88 -6.01 4.60
N LYS A 22 9.87 -5.20 4.98
CA LYS A 22 9.66 -3.86 5.51
C LYS A 22 10.13 -2.85 4.48
N LEU A 23 9.29 -1.88 4.17
CA LEU A 23 9.59 -0.87 3.18
C LEU A 23 8.79 0.39 3.49
N ASP A 24 9.48 1.52 3.61
CA ASP A 24 8.86 2.85 3.57
C ASP A 24 8.40 3.12 2.13
N ILE A 25 7.11 2.87 1.88
CA ILE A 25 6.48 3.02 0.57
C ILE A 25 5.78 4.38 0.42
N THR A 26 5.52 5.07 1.53
CA THR A 26 4.91 6.40 1.56
C THR A 26 5.94 7.53 1.52
N GLY A 27 7.18 7.24 1.86
CA GLY A 27 8.27 8.22 1.95
C GLY A 27 8.19 9.10 3.20
N ASP A 28 7.41 8.69 4.22
CA ASP A 28 7.22 9.46 5.45
C ASP A 28 8.27 9.12 6.55
N GLY A 29 9.19 8.19 6.26
CA GLY A 29 10.20 7.68 7.17
C GLY A 29 9.74 6.55 8.08
N ARG A 30 8.50 6.06 7.94
CA ARG A 30 7.96 4.91 8.66
C ARG A 30 7.86 3.72 7.71
N GLU A 31 8.32 2.56 8.16
CA GLU A 31 8.26 1.35 7.35
C GLU A 31 6.88 0.69 7.45
N GLU A 32 6.26 0.44 6.30
CA GLU A 32 5.11 -0.45 6.19
C GLU A 32 5.55 -1.91 6.07
N VAL A 33 4.66 -2.82 6.47
CA VAL A 33 4.82 -4.26 6.27
C VAL A 33 4.25 -4.63 4.91
N VAL A 34 5.10 -5.10 4.02
CA VAL A 34 4.72 -5.60 2.69
C VAL A 34 4.69 -7.12 2.73
N ALA A 35 3.52 -7.73 2.52
CA ALA A 35 3.31 -9.16 2.54
C ALA A 35 2.83 -9.66 1.17
N CYS A 36 3.45 -10.72 0.64
CA CYS A 36 3.08 -11.29 -0.66
C CYS A 36 2.55 -12.72 -0.50
N ALA A 37 1.46 -13.00 -1.21
CA ALA A 37 0.84 -14.31 -1.32
C ALA A 37 1.24 -15.03 -2.62
N TRP A 38 1.08 -16.36 -2.63
CA TRP A 38 1.44 -17.23 -3.75
C TRP A 38 0.70 -16.90 -5.05
N ASP A 39 -0.50 -16.34 -4.96
CA ASP A 39 -1.38 -16.02 -6.08
C ASP A 39 -1.20 -14.58 -6.61
N GLY A 40 -0.15 -13.88 -6.16
CA GLY A 40 0.16 -12.52 -6.59
C GLY A 40 -0.54 -11.43 -5.78
N GLN A 41 -1.39 -11.78 -4.80
CA GLN A 41 -1.95 -10.79 -3.89
C GLN A 41 -0.86 -10.25 -2.95
N THR A 42 -0.59 -8.95 -3.04
CA THR A 42 0.32 -8.23 -2.16
C THR A 42 -0.47 -7.31 -1.23
N TYR A 43 -0.09 -7.29 0.04
CA TYR A 43 -0.62 -6.41 1.08
C TYR A 43 0.47 -5.46 1.54
N ILE A 44 0.11 -4.22 1.76
CA ILE A 44 0.95 -3.20 2.37
C ILE A 44 0.17 -2.76 3.60
N ILE A 45 0.79 -2.83 4.78
CA ILE A 45 0.11 -2.63 6.06
C ILE A 45 0.91 -1.64 6.90
N ASP A 46 0.28 -0.56 7.32
CA ASP A 46 0.90 0.44 8.18
C ASP A 46 0.75 0.10 9.67
N HIS A 47 1.33 0.92 10.55
CA HIS A 47 1.18 0.75 11.99
C HIS A 47 -0.24 1.00 12.52
N ASN A 48 -1.09 1.70 11.75
CA ASN A 48 -2.48 1.95 12.08
C ASN A 48 -3.41 0.81 11.62
N ARG A 49 -2.85 -0.25 11.03
CA ARG A 49 -3.56 -1.41 10.44
C ARG A 49 -4.36 -1.04 9.19
N MET A 50 -4.03 0.07 8.54
CA MET A 50 -4.54 0.37 7.20
C MET A 50 -3.88 -0.59 6.21
N VAL A 51 -4.69 -1.12 5.29
CA VAL A 51 -4.26 -2.13 4.34
C VAL A 51 -4.48 -1.62 2.93
N VAL A 52 -3.38 -1.53 2.18
CA VAL A 52 -3.41 -1.35 0.73
C VAL A 52 -3.15 -2.69 0.06
N ARG A 53 -3.95 -3.03 -0.95
CA ARG A 53 -3.79 -4.25 -1.75
C ARG A 53 -3.27 -3.94 -3.14
N PHE A 54 -2.37 -4.76 -3.64
CA PHE A 54 -1.90 -4.76 -5.03
C PHE A 54 -1.99 -6.17 -5.59
N GLN A 55 -2.56 -6.32 -6.78
CA GLN A 55 -2.64 -7.62 -7.47
C GLN A 55 -1.57 -7.70 -8.54
N PHE A 56 -0.70 -8.71 -8.42
CA PHE A 56 0.16 -9.14 -9.51
C PHE A 56 -0.53 -10.29 -10.28
N ASP A 57 -0.58 -10.20 -11.60
CA ASP A 57 -1.44 -11.03 -12.45
C ASP A 57 -0.90 -12.47 -12.69
N GLU A 58 0.11 -12.92 -11.96
CA GLU A 58 0.68 -14.28 -12.06
C GLU A 58 1.01 -14.84 -10.67
N ASN A 59 1.10 -16.18 -10.57
CA ASN A 59 1.60 -16.84 -9.36
C ASN A 59 3.06 -16.48 -9.10
N VAL A 60 3.38 -16.28 -7.82
CA VAL A 60 4.69 -15.78 -7.38
C VAL A 60 5.48 -16.91 -6.73
N ASN A 61 6.69 -17.13 -7.24
CA ASN A 61 7.66 -18.09 -6.70
C ASN A 61 8.63 -17.41 -5.72
N ALA A 62 9.01 -16.16 -5.99
CA ALA A 62 9.81 -15.35 -5.06
C ALA A 62 9.40 -13.89 -5.10
N PHE A 63 9.51 -13.22 -3.96
CA PHE A 63 9.12 -11.82 -3.80
C PHE A 63 10.15 -11.07 -2.96
N CYS A 64 10.47 -9.85 -3.37
CA CYS A 64 11.24 -8.90 -2.59
C CYS A 64 10.67 -7.48 -2.77
N ALA A 65 10.76 -6.67 -1.72
CA ALA A 65 10.39 -5.27 -1.72
C ALA A 65 11.53 -4.51 -1.04
N CYS A 66 12.09 -3.50 -1.72
CA CYS A 66 13.21 -2.72 -1.20
C CYS A 66 13.37 -1.42 -1.99
N GLN A 67 14.24 -0.55 -1.48
CA GLN A 67 14.73 0.64 -2.18
C GLN A 67 15.79 0.23 -3.21
N TYR A 68 15.43 0.24 -4.50
CA TYR A 68 16.36 -0.08 -5.58
C TYR A 68 16.58 1.11 -6.51
N THR A 69 17.81 1.23 -7.02
CA THR A 69 18.12 2.15 -8.12
C THR A 69 17.81 1.46 -9.46
N CYS A 70 16.70 1.81 -10.10
CA CYS A 70 16.35 1.28 -11.43
C CYS A 70 16.70 2.25 -12.57
N LYS A 71 16.46 3.56 -12.37
CA LYS A 71 16.68 4.60 -13.37
C LYS A 71 17.03 5.90 -12.65
N ASP A 72 17.91 6.70 -13.25
CA ASP A 72 18.31 8.04 -12.77
C ASP A 72 19.16 8.08 -11.49
N GLY A 73 19.77 6.95 -11.08
CA GLY A 73 20.73 6.91 -9.96
C GLY A 73 20.13 7.15 -8.57
N LYS A 74 18.80 7.22 -8.46
CA LYS A 74 18.07 7.39 -7.21
C LYS A 74 17.42 6.08 -6.80
N ASN A 75 17.53 5.75 -5.51
CA ASN A 75 16.74 4.69 -4.92
C ASN A 75 15.27 5.11 -4.90
N SER A 76 14.40 4.21 -5.35
CA SER A 76 12.95 4.33 -5.22
C SER A 76 12.39 3.02 -4.67
N PRO A 77 11.24 3.05 -3.98
CA PRO A 77 10.60 1.83 -3.53
C PRO A 77 10.22 0.97 -4.75
N CYS A 78 10.58 -0.31 -4.67
CA CYS A 78 10.41 -1.25 -5.77
C CYS A 78 9.84 -2.57 -5.25
N LEU A 79 8.94 -3.17 -6.04
CA LEU A 79 8.42 -4.51 -5.83
C LEU A 79 8.94 -5.44 -6.93
N VAL A 80 9.57 -6.54 -6.51
CA VAL A 80 10.18 -7.51 -7.41
C VAL A 80 9.44 -8.84 -7.27
N TYR A 81 8.87 -9.31 -8.38
CA TYR A 81 8.16 -10.57 -8.47
C TYR A 81 8.90 -11.53 -9.39
N VAL A 82 9.15 -12.75 -8.93
CA VAL A 82 9.60 -13.86 -9.76
C VAL A 82 8.42 -14.79 -9.97
N SER A 83 7.98 -14.92 -11.21
CA SER A 83 6.87 -15.79 -11.59
C SER A 83 7.31 -17.24 -11.80
N PHE A 84 6.36 -18.17 -11.74
CA PHE A 84 6.57 -19.56 -12.18
C PHE A 84 6.82 -19.69 -13.68
N ASN A 85 6.54 -18.65 -14.47
CA ASN A 85 6.77 -18.60 -15.92
C ASN A 85 8.21 -18.16 -16.28
N HIS A 86 9.15 -18.28 -15.35
CA HIS A 86 10.56 -17.87 -15.51
C HIS A 86 10.75 -16.38 -15.87
N LYS A 87 9.83 -15.51 -15.47
CA LYS A 87 9.92 -14.05 -15.69
C LYS A 87 10.10 -13.31 -14.38
N ILE A 88 10.97 -12.31 -14.40
CA ILE A 88 11.18 -11.35 -13.31
C ILE A 88 10.50 -10.03 -13.69
N TYR A 89 9.64 -9.56 -12.80
CA TYR A 89 8.93 -8.30 -12.93
C TYR A 89 9.43 -7.33 -11.88
N VAL A 90 9.89 -6.16 -12.33
CA VAL A 90 10.27 -5.06 -11.44
C VAL A 90 9.30 -3.92 -11.65
N TYR A 91 8.59 -3.61 -10.57
CA TYR A 91 7.76 -2.42 -10.43
C TYR A 91 8.63 -1.40 -9.68
N TRP A 92 8.96 -0.26 -10.32
CA TRP A 92 9.74 0.81 -9.70
C TRP A 92 8.89 2.05 -9.44
N ARG A 93 9.38 2.91 -8.54
CA ARG A 93 8.64 4.10 -8.07
C ARG A 93 7.24 3.71 -7.61
N VAL A 94 7.18 2.66 -6.80
CA VAL A 94 5.94 2.23 -6.15
C VAL A 94 5.77 3.13 -4.94
N GLU A 95 5.18 4.29 -5.15
CA GLU A 95 5.02 5.33 -4.13
C GLU A 95 3.53 5.48 -3.80
N LEU A 96 3.20 5.45 -2.52
CA LEU A 96 1.86 5.72 -2.02
C LEU A 96 1.84 7.12 -1.43
N GLU A 97 0.95 8.00 -1.91
CA GLU A 97 0.81 9.32 -1.29
C GLU A 97 0.40 9.21 0.18
N ARG A 98 -0.53 8.28 0.48
CA ARG A 98 -1.04 7.99 1.83
C ARG A 98 -1.56 6.55 1.92
N MET A 99 -1.45 5.96 3.11
CA MET A 99 -2.10 4.68 3.44
C MET A 99 -3.59 4.83 3.78
N GLU A 100 -3.99 5.99 4.30
CA GLU A 100 -5.39 6.27 4.63
C GLU A 100 -6.23 6.45 3.35
N PRO A 101 -7.37 5.75 3.22
CA PRO A 101 -8.33 6.03 2.17
C PRO A 101 -8.76 7.49 2.25
N THR A 102 -8.52 8.24 1.18
CA THR A 102 -8.89 9.65 1.17
C THR A 102 -10.33 9.78 0.70
N HIS A 103 -11.25 10.08 1.62
CA HIS A 103 -12.60 10.45 1.24
C HIS A 103 -12.59 11.82 0.55
N LEU A 104 -13.22 11.91 -0.64
CA LEU A 104 -13.31 13.17 -1.39
C LEU A 104 -13.84 14.32 -0.52
N LEU A 105 -14.83 14.04 0.34
CA LEU A 105 -15.34 14.99 1.33
C LEU A 105 -14.24 15.52 2.25
N ARG A 106 -13.41 14.64 2.81
CA ARG A 106 -12.30 15.03 3.69
C ARG A 106 -11.29 15.94 2.98
N VAL A 107 -10.96 15.65 1.71
CA VAL A 107 -10.08 16.51 0.89
C VAL A 107 -10.68 17.89 0.66
N LEU A 108 -11.99 17.92 0.37
CA LEU A 108 -12.70 19.17 0.10
C LEU A 108 -12.91 19.98 1.38
N GLU A 109 -13.12 19.35 2.53
CA GLU A 109 -13.23 20.02 3.83
C GLU A 109 -11.92 20.64 4.31
N GLU A 110 -10.78 20.00 4.02
CA GLU A 110 -9.44 20.55 4.29
C GLU A 110 -9.16 21.86 3.53
N ARG A 111 -9.95 22.14 2.47
CA ARG A 111 -9.83 23.36 1.68
C ARG A 111 -10.91 24.37 2.07
N PRO A 112 -10.53 25.54 2.65
CA PRO A 112 -11.50 26.52 3.15
C PRO A 112 -12.47 27.05 2.09
N GLU A 113 -12.05 27.07 0.81
CA GLU A 113 -12.87 27.45 -0.35
C GLU A 113 -14.05 26.48 -0.63
N PHE A 114 -13.93 25.20 -0.29
CA PHE A 114 -14.94 24.19 -0.58
C PHE A 114 -15.83 23.86 0.62
N LYS A 115 -15.34 24.11 1.86
CA LYS A 115 -16.10 23.86 3.08
C LYS A 115 -17.49 24.51 3.09
N ALA A 116 -17.56 25.81 2.76
CA ALA A 116 -18.83 26.54 2.69
C ALA A 116 -19.77 26.02 1.59
N ARG A 117 -19.23 25.50 0.47
CA ARG A 117 -20.04 24.92 -0.61
C ARG A 117 -20.58 23.54 -0.25
N LEU A 118 -19.80 22.73 0.48
CA LEU A 118 -20.23 21.43 0.96
C LEU A 118 -21.39 21.54 1.95
N GLU A 119 -21.33 22.54 2.84
CA GLU A 119 -22.42 22.88 3.75
C GLU A 119 -23.69 23.31 2.99
N GLN A 120 -23.56 24.17 1.96
CA GLN A 120 -24.68 24.58 1.10
C GLN A 120 -25.33 23.41 0.33
N LEU A 121 -24.54 22.40 -0.02
CA LEU A 121 -25.00 21.21 -0.73
C LEU A 121 -25.57 20.14 0.22
N GLY A 122 -25.55 20.35 1.54
CA GLY A 122 -26.07 19.41 2.54
C GLY A 122 -25.27 18.12 2.66
N VAL A 123 -23.99 18.12 2.27
CA VAL A 123 -23.16 16.90 2.20
C VAL A 123 -22.31 16.69 3.47
N GLY A 124 -22.26 17.67 4.39
CA GLY A 124 -21.37 17.67 5.56
C GLY A 124 -21.81 16.81 6.78
N GLU A 125 -22.96 16.14 6.71
CA GLU A 125 -23.58 15.48 7.89
C GLU A 125 -23.72 13.95 7.75
N LEU A 126 -22.88 13.31 6.94
CA LEU A 126 -22.81 11.86 6.93
C LEU A 126 -22.00 11.38 8.14
N GLU A 127 -22.71 10.86 9.15
CA GLU A 127 -22.12 10.18 10.30
C GLU A 127 -21.02 9.21 9.85
N LEU A 128 -19.78 9.52 10.26
CA LEU A 128 -18.61 8.66 10.11
C LEU A 128 -18.74 7.45 11.03
N ASN A 129 -19.66 6.53 10.69
CA ASN A 129 -19.57 5.16 11.17
C ASN A 129 -18.35 4.51 10.51
N ASN A 130 -17.19 4.72 11.14
CA ASN A 130 -15.87 4.22 10.78
C ASN A 130 -15.75 2.68 10.94
N ASN A 131 -16.69 1.93 10.37
CA ASN A 131 -16.68 0.48 10.32
C ASN A 131 -16.80 -0.07 8.90
N VAL A 132 -16.51 0.76 7.88
CA VAL A 132 -16.25 0.24 6.54
C VAL A 132 -14.77 -0.07 6.46
N ASN A 133 -14.47 -1.36 6.40
CA ASN A 133 -13.14 -1.91 6.15
C ASN A 133 -12.73 -1.56 4.69
N LEU A 134 -12.49 -0.27 4.44
CA LEU A 134 -12.14 0.27 3.13
C LEU A 134 -10.74 -0.23 2.79
N LYS A 135 -10.69 -1.33 2.02
CA LYS A 135 -9.46 -1.83 1.42
C LYS A 135 -9.04 -0.85 0.32
N ALA A 136 -8.08 0.01 0.60
CA ALA A 136 -7.44 0.80 -0.43
C ALA A 136 -6.76 -0.15 -1.43
N THR A 137 -6.93 0.09 -2.72
CA THR A 137 -6.29 -0.72 -3.77
C THR A 137 -5.30 0.15 -4.52
N LEU A 138 -4.05 -0.27 -4.55
CA LEU A 138 -3.00 0.41 -5.30
C LEU A 138 -3.29 0.23 -6.79
N THR A 139 -3.94 1.22 -7.41
CA THR A 139 -4.27 1.22 -8.85
C THR A 139 -3.40 2.19 -9.64
N GLN A 140 -2.29 2.67 -9.07
CA GLN A 140 -1.43 3.62 -9.78
C GLN A 140 -0.84 2.99 -11.04
N THR A 141 -0.61 3.83 -12.05
CA THR A 141 0.13 3.52 -13.28
C THR A 141 1.59 3.25 -12.92
N ILE A 142 1.85 2.15 -12.23
CA ILE A 142 3.21 1.74 -11.90
C ILE A 142 3.87 1.38 -13.23
N SER A 143 4.92 2.11 -13.57
CA SER A 143 5.66 1.80 -14.79
C SER A 143 6.26 0.40 -14.65
N ARG A 144 5.93 -0.50 -15.59
CA ARG A 144 6.38 -1.89 -15.63
C ARG A 144 7.55 -2.03 -16.60
N LYS A 145 8.59 -2.76 -16.22
CA LYS A 145 9.78 -3.07 -17.02
C LYS A 145 9.99 -4.53 -16.77
N LYS A 146 9.65 -5.28 -17.80
CA LYS A 146 9.92 -6.69 -17.87
C LYS A 146 11.39 -6.84 -18.16
N MET A 147 12.14 -7.43 -17.23
CA MET A 147 13.50 -7.86 -17.53
C MET A 147 13.38 -9.26 -18.15
N SER A 148 13.77 -9.36 -19.42
CA SER A 148 13.82 -10.60 -20.19
C SER A 148 14.95 -11.50 -19.73
#